data_AF-A0A4Y2MA56-F1
#
_entry.id   AF-A0A4Y2MA56-F1
#
_cell.length_a   1.000
_cell.length_b   1.000
_cell.length_c   1.000
_cell.angle_alpha   90.00
_cell.angle_beta   90.00
_cell.angle_gamma   90.00
#
_symmetry.space_group_name_H-M   'P 1'
#
loop_
_entity.id
_entity.type
_entity.pdbx_description
1 polymer ?
#
loop_
_entity_poly.entity_id
_entity_poly.type
_entity_poly.pdbx_seq_one_letter_code
_entity_poly.pdbx_strand_id
1 'polypeptide(L)'
;MVGKKNGFISLFQTDVGHSILEFHCIIHQQALCAKSGLTSLDDVMAVVTKIVDLISSQALNKRKFDALLDEVNSVYNGLLMKMFAG
;
A
#
# COMPACT_ATOMS: atom_id res chain seq x y z
N MET A 1 -7.85 9.05 -9.36
CA MET A 1 -8.26 9.40 -10.74
C MET A 1 -9.74 9.10 -10.88
N VAL A 2 -10.58 10.10 -11.15
CA VAL A 2 -12.06 9.98 -11.05
C VAL A 2 -12.72 10.13 -12.43
N GLY A 3 -12.19 9.44 -13.44
CA GLY A 3 -12.80 9.39 -14.76
C GLY A 3 -13.68 8.15 -14.88
N LYS A 4 -15.00 8.25 -14.65
CA LYS A 4 -15.94 7.11 -14.69
C LYS A 4 -16.00 6.40 -16.06
N LYS A 5 -15.61 7.08 -17.13
CA LYS A 5 -15.65 6.54 -18.52
C LYS A 5 -14.27 6.35 -19.16
N ASN A 6 -13.25 7.08 -18.72
CA ASN A 6 -11.88 7.08 -19.29
C ASN A 6 -10.79 6.90 -18.22
N GLY A 7 -11.15 6.39 -17.05
CA GLY A 7 -10.21 6.16 -15.96
C GLY A 7 -9.38 4.91 -16.21
N PHE A 8 -8.17 4.86 -15.64
CA PHE A 8 -7.33 3.66 -15.70
C PHE A 8 -8.11 2.39 -15.33
N ILE A 9 -8.93 2.45 -14.27
CA ILE A 9 -9.71 1.28 -13.80
C ILE A 9 -10.72 0.82 -14.85
N SER A 10 -11.46 1.73 -15.50
CA SER A 10 -12.46 1.35 -16.50
C SER A 10 -11.81 0.76 -17.76
N LEU A 11 -10.68 1.31 -18.20
CA LEU A 11 -9.92 0.77 -19.32
C LEU A 11 -9.32 -0.59 -19.00
N PHE A 12 -8.75 -0.74 -17.80
CA PHE A 12 -8.13 -1.98 -17.36
C PHE A 12 -9.17 -3.10 -17.16
N GLN A 13 -10.33 -2.81 -16.57
CA GLN A 13 -11.45 -3.77 -16.47
C GLN A 13 -11.95 -4.24 -17.84
N THR A 14 -11.94 -3.36 -18.84
CA THR A 14 -12.30 -3.71 -20.22
C THR A 14 -11.27 -4.65 -20.83
N ASP A 15 -9.97 -4.40 -20.58
CA ASP A 15 -8.87 -5.21 -21.08
C ASP A 15 -8.83 -6.61 -20.44
N VAL A 16 -8.99 -6.70 -19.12
CA VAL A 16 -8.95 -7.99 -18.39
C VAL A 16 -10.29 -8.75 -18.42
N GLY A 17 -11.37 -8.13 -18.91
CA GLY A 17 -12.68 -8.78 -19.11
C GLY A 17 -13.44 -9.16 -17.83
N HIS A 18 -13.05 -8.64 -16.66
CA HIS A 18 -13.75 -8.88 -15.40
C HIS A 18 -13.67 -7.68 -14.46
N SER A 19 -14.62 -7.58 -13.53
CA SER A 19 -14.63 -6.53 -12.51
C SER A 19 -13.43 -6.70 -11.57
N ILE A 20 -12.72 -5.60 -11.34
CA ILE A 20 -11.57 -5.57 -10.45
C ILE A 20 -12.01 -4.95 -9.12
N LEU A 21 -11.63 -5.57 -8.01
CA LEU A 21 -11.79 -4.99 -6.68
C LEU A 21 -10.89 -3.76 -6.54
N GLU A 22 -11.51 -2.60 -6.39
CA GLU A 22 -10.81 -1.33 -6.19
C GLU A 22 -10.32 -1.22 -4.74
N PHE A 23 -9.21 -1.89 -4.43
CA PHE A 23 -8.46 -1.55 -3.23
C PHE A 23 -7.63 -0.30 -3.51
N HIS A 24 -8.12 0.86 -3.09
CA HIS A 24 -7.24 2.01 -2.97
C HIS A 24 -6.20 1.67 -1.91
N CYS A 25 -4.93 1.54 -2.31
CA CYS A 25 -3.86 1.41 -1.34
C CYS A 25 -3.96 2.55 -0.32
N ILE A 26 -3.59 2.29 0.92
CA ILE A 26 -3.73 3.26 2.02
C ILE A 26 -3.05 4.61 1.69
N ILE A 27 -2.00 4.59 0.87
CA ILE A 27 -1.32 5.78 0.34
C ILE A 27 -2.25 6.60 -0.56
N HIS A 28 -2.98 5.97 -1.47
CA HIS A 28 -3.98 6.65 -2.29
C HIS A 28 -5.14 7.17 -1.44
N GLN A 29 -5.59 6.42 -0.44
CA GLN A 29 -6.63 6.89 0.48
C GLN A 29 -6.16 8.11 1.27
N GLN A 30 -4.92 8.11 1.79
CA GLN A 30 -4.37 9.27 2.48
C GLN A 30 -4.28 10.49 1.55
N ALA A 31 -3.81 10.31 0.31
CA ALA A 31 -3.75 11.40 -0.67
C ALA A 31 -5.15 11.97 -1.00
N LEU A 32 -6.18 11.12 -1.05
CA LEU A 32 -7.56 11.54 -1.24
C LEU A 32 -8.10 12.28 0.00
N CYS A 33 -7.87 11.75 1.20
CA CYS A 33 -8.27 12.40 2.46
C CYS A 33 -7.61 13.78 2.63
N ALA A 34 -6.29 13.86 2.39
CA ALA A 34 -5.54 15.12 2.44
C ALA A 34 -6.09 16.15 1.44
N LYS A 35 -6.41 15.72 0.21
CA LYS A 35 -7.05 16.59 -0.80
C LYS A 35 -8.44 17.08 -0.36
N SER A 36 -9.15 16.28 0.42
CA SER A 36 -10.45 16.63 0.99
C SER A 36 -10.37 17.38 2.33
N GLY A 37 -9.16 17.70 2.82
CA GLY A 37 -8.95 18.37 4.11
C GLY A 37 -9.18 17.48 5.33
N LEU A 38 -9.31 16.16 5.14
CA LEU A 38 -9.41 15.18 6.23
C LEU A 38 -8.02 14.63 6.56
N THR A 39 -7.63 14.74 7.82
CA THR A 39 -6.38 14.19 8.39
C THR A 39 -6.57 12.82 9.04
N SER A 40 -7.73 12.17 8.83
CA SER A 40 -8.15 10.94 9.51
C SER A 40 -7.21 9.74 9.32
N LEU A 41 -6.29 9.81 8.35
CA LEU A 41 -5.32 8.75 8.05
C LEU A 41 -3.89 9.09 8.49
N ASP A 42 -3.63 10.30 9.02
CA ASP A 42 -2.28 10.74 9.35
C ASP A 42 -1.68 9.91 10.49
N ASP A 43 -2.45 9.66 11.55
CA ASP A 43 -1.99 8.81 12.67
C ASP A 43 -1.70 7.38 12.21
N VAL A 44 -2.56 6.83 11.35
CA VAL A 44 -2.39 5.48 10.79
C VAL A 44 -1.11 5.43 9.97
N MET A 45 -0.87 6.44 9.15
CA MET A 45 0.28 6.51 8.26
C MET A 45 1.58 6.80 8.99
N ALA A 46 1.53 7.52 10.12
CA ALA A 46 2.66 7.66 11.03
C ALA A 46 3.05 6.31 11.65
N VAL A 47 2.08 5.48 12.04
CA VAL A 47 2.34 4.13 12.57
C VAL A 47 2.89 3.21 11.48
N VAL A 48 2.27 3.19 10.30
CA VAL A 48 2.71 2.37 9.15
C VAL A 48 4.15 2.72 8.78
N THR A 49 4.48 4.01 8.68
CA THR A 49 5.84 4.47 8.35
C THR A 49 6.84 3.98 9.39
N LYS A 50 6.55 4.13 10.69
CA LYS A 50 7.44 3.63 11.76
C LYS A 50 7.70 2.13 11.67
N ILE A 51 6.68 1.33 11.35
CA ILE A 51 6.82 -0.13 11.23
C ILE A 51 7.69 -0.47 10.02
N VAL A 52 7.43 0.16 8.87
CA VAL A 52 8.19 -0.03 7.62
C VAL A 52 9.65 0.37 7.79
N ASP A 53 9.92 1.50 8.46
CA ASP A 53 11.26 1.96 8.80
C ASP A 53 11.97 0.99 9.74
N LEU A 54 11.28 0.50 10.78
CA LEU A 54 11.85 -0.48 11.71
C LEU A 54 12.26 -1.77 10.99
N ILE A 55 11.38 -2.33 10.15
CA ILE A 55 11.67 -3.55 9.37
C ILE A 55 12.87 -3.33 8.46
N SER A 56 12.98 -2.15 7.85
CA SER A 56 13.97 -1.87 6.80
C SER A 56 15.31 -1.36 7.32
N SER A 57 15.34 -0.83 8.55
CA SER A 57 16.53 -0.26 9.17
C SER A 57 17.67 -1.27 9.37
N GLN A 58 17.36 -2.56 9.50
CA GLN A 58 18.35 -3.59 9.80
C GLN A 58 18.01 -4.92 9.14
N ALA A 59 19.04 -5.61 8.63
CA ALA A 59 18.90 -6.94 8.02
C ALA A 59 18.31 -7.98 9.00
N LEU A 60 18.57 -7.86 10.30
CA LEU A 60 17.97 -8.72 11.31
C LEU A 60 16.45 -8.53 11.40
N ASN A 61 15.96 -7.28 11.36
CA ASN A 61 14.54 -6.98 11.42
C ASN A 61 13.82 -7.51 10.19
N LYS A 62 14.44 -7.39 9.01
CA LYS A 62 13.92 -8.00 7.77
C LYS A 62 13.77 -9.51 7.89
N ARG A 63 14.80 -10.22 8.38
CA ARG A 63 14.71 -11.69 8.60
C ARG A 63 13.64 -12.08 9.62
N LYS A 64 13.48 -11.31 10.70
CA LYS A 64 12.42 -11.53 11.69
C LYS A 64 11.03 -11.33 11.06
N PHE A 65 10.89 -10.32 10.22
CA PHE A 65 9.66 -10.07 9.49
C PHE A 65 9.35 -11.20 8.50
N ASP A 66 10.34 -11.66 7.74
CA ASP A 66 10.18 -12.80 6.82
C ASP A 66 9.74 -14.06 7.59
N ALA A 67 10.32 -14.34 8.76
CA ALA A 67 9.91 -15.45 9.62
C ALA A 67 8.47 -15.29 10.15
N LEU A 68 8.07 -14.08 10.54
CA LEU A 68 6.69 -13.79 10.95
C LEU A 68 5.70 -14.04 9.80
N LEU A 69 6.06 -13.65 8.57
CA LEU A 69 5.22 -13.88 7.39
C LEU A 69 5.04 -15.36 7.09
N ASP A 70 6.09 -16.16 7.25
CA ASP A 70 6.03 -17.61 7.13
C ASP A 70 5.13 -18.24 8.22
N GLU A 71 5.28 -17.79 9.47
CA GLU A 71 4.47 -18.26 10.61
C GLU A 71 2.96 -18.04 10.39
N VAL A 72 2.58 -16.89 9.82
CA VAL A 72 1.18 -16.57 9.52
C VAL A 72 0.70 -17.11 8.17
N ASN A 73 1.53 -17.90 7.47
CA ASN A 73 1.28 -18.41 6.12
C ASN A 73 0.84 -17.30 5.15
N SER A 74 1.55 -16.17 5.21
CA SER A 74 1.27 -15.00 4.38
C SER A 74 1.42 -15.33 2.90
N VAL A 75 0.51 -14.78 2.09
CA VAL A 75 0.61 -14.84 0.61
C VAL A 75 1.79 -14.01 0.09
N TYR A 76 2.30 -13.08 0.90
CA TYR A 76 3.36 -12.14 0.54
C TYR A 76 4.66 -12.42 1.32
N ASN A 77 5.81 -12.32 0.63
CA ASN A 77 7.14 -12.68 1.13
C ASN A 77 8.03 -11.44 1.41
N GLY A 78 7.54 -10.52 2.23
CA GLY A 78 8.32 -9.38 2.71
C GLY A 78 7.82 -8.03 2.21
N LEU A 79 8.61 -6.99 2.49
CA LEU A 79 8.32 -5.63 2.03
C LEU A 79 8.99 -5.36 0.66
N LEU A 80 8.20 -4.84 -0.27
CA LEU A 80 8.66 -4.38 -1.57
C LEU A 80 9.05 -2.90 -1.48
N MET A 81 10.26 -2.65 -0.95
CA MET A 81 10.83 -1.31 -0.89
C MET A 81 11.34 -0.90 -2.28
N LYS A 82 10.55 -0.17 -3.06
CA LYS A 82 11.13 0.74 -4.05
C LYS A 82 11.63 1.95 -3.27
N MET A 83 12.94 2.17 -3.31
CA MET A 83 13.62 3.32 -2.74
C MET A 83 12.87 4.59 -3.19
N PHE A 84 12.00 5.15 -2.33
CA PHE A 84 11.42 6.47 -2.53
C PHE A 84 12.55 7.45 -2.20
N ALA A 85 13.41 7.71 -3.19
CA ALA A 85 14.26 8.87 -3.17
C ALA A 85 13.35 10.09 -3.34
N GLY A 86 12.96 10.68 -2.22
CA GLY A 86 12.30 11.98 -2.11
C GLY A 86 13.05 12.81 -1.11
#